data_AF-A0A1B8YJ18-F1
#
_entry.id   AF-A0A1B8YJ18-F1
#
_cell.length_a   1.000
_cell.length_b   1.000
_cell.length_c   1.000
_cell.angle_alpha   90.00
_cell.angle_beta   90.00
_cell.angle_gamma   90.00
#
_symmetry.space_group_name_H-M   'P 1'
#
loop_
_entity.id
_entity.type
_entity.pdbx_description
1 polymer ?
#
loop_
_entity_poly.entity_id
_entity_poly.type
_entity_poly.pdbx_seq_one_letter_code
_entity_poly.pdbx_strand_id
1 'polypeptide(L)'
;MVKIEKGELTPKPEHVHTFTEIDVKAIREATGLKQQDFAVAVGVSYDLVKSWESQRRYPTGASRKLLLLLQANPFIINQLKMI
;
A
#
# COMPACT_ATOMS: atom_id res chain seq x y z
N MET A 1 17.75 -27.07 -12.99
CA MET A 1 18.14 -25.85 -13.75
C MET A 1 17.04 -25.59 -14.77
N VAL A 2 16.30 -24.50 -14.60
CA VAL A 2 14.94 -24.34 -15.12
C VAL A 2 14.98 -23.60 -16.47
N LYS A 3 14.23 -24.10 -17.47
CA LYS A 3 14.09 -23.56 -18.85
C LYS A 3 13.49 -22.15 -18.96
N ILE A 4 13.44 -21.36 -17.89
CA ILE A 4 12.89 -19.99 -17.89
C ILE A 4 13.95 -18.94 -18.23
N GLU A 5 15.24 -19.32 -18.21
CA GLU A 5 16.37 -18.40 -18.42
C GLU A 5 16.49 -17.88 -19.88
N LYS A 6 15.78 -18.48 -20.85
CA LYS A 6 15.88 -18.14 -22.28
C LYS A 6 14.79 -17.20 -22.83
N GLY A 7 13.86 -16.71 -22.01
CA GLY A 7 12.92 -15.66 -22.43
C GLY A 7 11.87 -16.08 -23.47
N GLU A 8 11.66 -17.38 -23.72
CA GLU A 8 10.72 -17.87 -24.74
C GLU A 8 9.26 -17.95 -24.28
N LEU A 9 8.96 -17.74 -22.99
CA LEU A 9 7.60 -17.84 -22.47
C LEU A 9 7.23 -16.56 -21.71
N THR A 10 6.39 -15.74 -22.33
CA THR A 10 5.65 -14.70 -21.61
C THR A 10 4.68 -15.39 -20.63
N PRO A 11 4.67 -15.02 -19.34
CA PRO A 11 3.69 -15.56 -18.42
C PRO A 11 2.27 -15.25 -18.93
N LYS A 12 1.36 -16.23 -18.83
CA LYS A 12 -0.04 -16.05 -19.26
C LYS A 12 -0.64 -14.81 -18.56
N PRO A 13 -1.44 -13.97 -19.27
CA PRO A 13 -2.02 -12.76 -18.72
C PRO A 13 -2.94 -13.01 -17.51
N GLU A 14 -3.42 -14.23 -17.32
CA GLU A 14 -4.19 -14.69 -16.15
C GLU A 14 -3.42 -14.57 -14.82
N HIS A 15 -2.08 -14.51 -14.87
CA HIS A 15 -1.22 -14.30 -13.69
C HIS A 15 -0.70 -12.86 -13.58
N VAL A 16 -1.15 -11.96 -14.45
CA VAL A 16 -0.81 -10.53 -14.38
C VAL A 16 -1.83 -9.87 -13.46
N HIS A 17 -1.55 -9.93 -12.16
CA HIS A 17 -2.24 -9.08 -11.21
C HIS A 17 -1.78 -7.63 -11.45
N THR A 18 -2.57 -6.89 -12.22
CA THR A 18 -2.37 -5.45 -12.42
C THR A 18 -2.76 -4.76 -11.12
N PHE A 19 -1.85 -4.74 -10.15
CA PHE A 19 -2.05 -3.98 -8.92
C PHE A 19 -1.84 -2.51 -9.26
N THR A 20 -2.93 -1.77 -9.44
CA THR A 20 -2.88 -0.29 -9.49
C THR A 20 -2.04 0.21 -8.33
N GLU A 21 -0.98 0.94 -8.64
CA GLU A 21 -0.07 1.53 -7.68
C GLU A 21 -0.85 2.53 -6.82
N ILE A 22 -0.78 2.37 -5.50
CA ILE A 22 -1.42 3.27 -4.54
C ILE A 22 -0.35 4.21 -4.03
N ASP A 23 -0.57 5.52 -4.21
CA ASP A 23 0.29 6.53 -3.62
C ASP A 23 -0.03 6.70 -2.14
N VAL A 24 0.63 5.88 -1.31
CA VAL A 24 0.47 5.91 0.15
C VAL A 24 0.90 7.25 0.73
N LYS A 25 1.87 7.93 0.10
CA LYS A 25 2.37 9.22 0.56
C LYS A 25 1.30 10.29 0.39
N ALA A 26 0.67 10.35 -0.79
CA ALA A 26 -0.43 11.26 -1.06
C ALA A 26 -1.62 11.02 -0.11
N ILE A 27 -1.97 9.75 0.15
CA ILE A 27 -3.03 9.40 1.12
C ILE A 27 -2.68 9.92 2.52
N ARG A 28 -1.46 9.67 3.01
CA ARG A 28 -1.02 10.18 4.30
C ARG A 28 -1.08 11.71 4.35
N GLU A 29 -0.60 12.38 3.32
CA GLU A 29 -0.61 13.85 3.24
C GLU A 29 -2.04 14.41 3.27
N ALA A 30 -2.99 13.76 2.60
CA ALA A 30 -4.40 14.11 2.66
C ALA A 30 -5.01 13.97 4.06
N THR A 31 -4.46 13.11 4.93
CA THR A 31 -4.86 13.02 6.35
C THR A 31 -4.23 14.09 7.24
N GLY A 32 -3.24 14.85 6.74
CA GLY A 32 -2.50 15.84 7.52
C GLY A 32 -1.56 15.26 8.58
N LEU A 33 -1.30 13.95 8.54
CA LEU A 33 -0.49 13.25 9.54
C LEU A 33 0.98 13.11 9.12
N LYS A 34 1.85 13.09 10.13
CA LYS A 34 3.23 12.62 9.97
C LYS A 34 3.23 11.11 9.81
N GLN A 35 4.31 10.56 9.23
CA GLN A 35 4.46 9.13 8.99
C GLN A 35 4.26 8.27 10.25
N GLN A 36 4.78 8.72 11.40
CA GLN A 36 4.65 8.00 12.67
C GLN A 36 3.19 7.96 13.14
N ASP A 37 2.52 9.12 13.18
CA ASP A 37 1.11 9.22 13.60
C ASP A 37 0.18 8.42 12.66
N PHE A 38 0.48 8.45 11.37
CA PHE A 38 -0.25 7.66 10.37
C PHE A 38 -0.05 6.15 10.58
N ALA A 39 1.18 5.72 10.86
CA ALA A 39 1.48 4.32 11.14
C ALA A 39 0.70 3.81 12.36
N VAL A 40 0.67 4.59 13.43
CA VAL A 40 -0.11 4.29 14.65
C VAL A 40 -1.60 4.21 14.33
N ALA A 41 -2.16 5.21 13.64
CA ALA A 41 -3.59 5.23 13.31
C ALA A 41 -4.01 4.07 12.39
N VAL A 42 -3.15 3.64 11.47
CA VAL A 42 -3.43 2.52 10.55
C VAL A 42 -3.13 1.16 11.18
N GLY A 43 -2.45 1.12 12.33
CA GLY A 43 -2.11 -0.12 13.05
C GLY A 43 -0.93 -0.88 12.41
N VAL A 44 0.04 -0.16 11.85
CA VAL A 44 1.23 -0.73 11.20
C VAL A 44 2.52 -0.11 11.72
N SER A 45 3.67 -0.71 11.41
CA SER A 45 4.95 -0.12 11.79
C SER A 45 5.32 1.08 10.93
N TYR A 46 6.04 2.03 11.52
CA TYR A 46 6.61 3.17 10.81
C TYR A 46 7.46 2.74 9.60
N ASP A 47 8.30 1.71 9.77
CA ASP A 47 9.13 1.18 8.69
C ASP A 47 8.31 0.60 7.53
N LEU A 48 7.12 0.06 7.81
CA LEU A 48 6.23 -0.44 6.78
C LEU A 48 5.63 0.71 5.96
N VAL A 49 5.17 1.78 6.63
CA VAL A 49 4.71 3.01 5.95
C VAL A 49 5.84 3.60 5.10
N LYS A 50 7.05 3.72 5.65
CA LYS A 50 8.23 4.20 4.91
C LYS A 50 8.54 3.30 3.71
N SER A 51 8.43 1.98 3.85
CA SER A 51 8.65 1.03 2.76
C SER A 51 7.58 1.13 1.67
N TRP A 52 6.35 1.49 2.02
CA TRP A 52 5.26 1.73 1.06
C TRP A 52 5.46 3.05 0.31
N GLU A 53 5.75 4.15 1.02
CA GLU A 53 5.99 5.46 0.41
C GLU A 53 7.25 5.49 -0.48
N SER A 54 8.23 4.63 -0.21
CA SER A 54 9.43 4.47 -1.04
C SER A 54 9.29 3.40 -2.13
N GLN A 55 8.09 2.85 -2.32
CA GLN A 55 7.77 1.81 -3.33
C GLN A 55 8.63 0.53 -3.22
N ARG A 56 9.34 0.30 -2.11
CA ARG A 56 10.09 -0.95 -1.86
C ARG A 56 9.16 -2.13 -1.60
N ARG A 57 7.98 -1.85 -1.04
CA ARG A 57 6.90 -2.82 -0.80
C ARG A 57 5.58 -2.18 -1.18
N TYR A 58 4.61 -3.00 -1.54
CA TYR A 58 3.26 -2.56 -1.84
C TYR A 58 2.28 -3.08 -0.79
N PRO A 59 1.30 -2.28 -0.37
CA PRO A 59 0.24 -2.75 0.53
C PRO A 59 -0.64 -3.78 -0.19
N THR A 60 -0.93 -4.89 0.48
CA THR A 60 -1.77 -5.98 -0.04
C THR A 60 -2.87 -6.36 0.95
N GLY A 61 -3.88 -7.10 0.47
CA GLY A 61 -4.98 -7.60 1.31
C GLY A 61 -5.76 -6.49 2.03
N ALA A 62 -5.88 -6.61 3.36
CA ALA A 62 -6.63 -5.67 4.20
C ALA A 62 -6.03 -4.26 4.21
N SER A 63 -4.69 -4.15 4.30
CA SER A 63 -4.00 -2.84 4.29
C SER A 63 -4.30 -2.05 3.02
N ARG A 64 -4.36 -2.73 1.87
CA ARG A 64 -4.71 -2.12 0.59
C ARG A 64 -6.14 -1.56 0.60
N LYS A 65 -7.11 -2.35 1.07
CA LYS A 65 -8.51 -1.90 1.16
C LYS A 65 -8.65 -0.69 2.08
N LEU A 66 -7.95 -0.70 3.22
CA LEU A 66 -7.95 0.41 4.17
C LEU A 66 -7.35 1.68 3.55
N LEU A 67 -6.24 1.57 2.83
CA LEU A 67 -5.63 2.71 2.14
C LEU A 67 -6.53 3.27 1.04
N LEU A 68 -7.22 2.41 0.28
CA LEU A 68 -8.21 2.84 -0.71
C LEU A 68 -9.40 3.56 -0.05
N LEU A 69 -9.84 3.10 1.12
CA LEU A 69 -10.88 3.76 1.90
C LEU A 69 -10.42 5.15 2.36
N LEU A 70 -9.19 5.27 2.86
CA LEU A 70 -8.57 6.54 3.24
C LEU A 70 -8.35 7.47 2.04
N GLN A 71 -8.05 6.92 0.86
CA GLN A 71 -7.95 7.68 -0.38
C GLN A 71 -9.30 8.27 -0.79
N ALA A 72 -10.39 7.50 -0.63
CA ALA A 72 -11.74 7.96 -0.92
C ALA A 72 -12.25 8.97 0.13
N ASN A 73 -11.89 8.77 1.40
CA ASN A 73 -12.27 9.64 2.50
C ASN A 73 -11.17 9.70 3.58
N PRO A 74 -10.31 10.74 3.56
CA PRO A 74 -9.23 10.89 4.53
C PRO A 74 -9.72 11.08 5.98
N PHE A 75 -10.96 11.55 6.20
CA PHE A 75 -11.48 11.83 7.54
C PHE A 75 -11.69 10.55 8.39
N ILE A 76 -11.77 9.39 7.76
CA ILE A 76 -11.91 8.09 8.45
C ILE A 76 -10.71 7.83 9.38
N ILE A 77 -9.55 8.42 9.09
CA ILE A 77 -8.37 8.33 9.94
C ILE A 77 -8.65 8.79 11.39
N ASN A 78 -9.60 9.70 11.59
CA ASN A 78 -9.95 10.20 12.91
C ASN A 78 -10.72 9.16 13.72
N GLN A 79 -11.51 8.30 13.07
CA GLN A 79 -12.16 7.17 13.72
C GLN A 79 -11.13 6.11 14.12
N LEU A 80 -10.13 5.87 13.27
CA LEU A 80 -9.07 4.90 13.54
C LEU A 80 -8.20 5.31 14.75
N LYS A 81 -8.00 6.60 14.97
CA LYS A 81 -7.29 7.12 16.16
C LYS A 81 -8.03 6.90 17.49
N MET A 82 -9.33 6.62 17.43
CA MET A 82 -10.19 6.49 18.62
C MET A 82 -10.40 5.03 19.05
N ILE A 83 -9.97 4.07 18.23
CA ILE A 83 -10.03 2.63 18.52
C ILE A 83 -8.76 2.24 19.27
#